data_AF-A0A850P0N1-F1
#
_entry.id   AF-A0A850P0N1-F1
#
_cell.length_a   1.000
_cell.length_b   1.000
_cell.length_c   1.000
_cell.angle_alpha   90.00
_cell.angle_beta   90.00
_cell.angle_gamma   90.00
#
_symmetry.space_group_name_H-M   'P 1'
#
loop_
_entity.id
_entity.type
_entity.pdbx_description
1 polymer ?
#
loop_
_entity_poly.entity_id
_entity_poly.type
_entity_poly.pdbx_seq_one_letter_code
_entity_poly.pdbx_strand_id
1 'polypeptide(L)'
;IGMPAGQLSRLVGQAMSGGGARMASWEGDPSGIGSGAGAPSPFAVVYLADSSATLACRNRLLLALHPGEDGCLRAAPGQSLVPAAHPRRSPAPQGWSSLWDPVRFPGRRGLPRDPRGTLEVALLADGVPPSDIYRQLETPAGLDRAFRRLDQLRPYIAWWSSPAQAMELLRRGDVVMVAAPARDAEGRVMA
;
A
#
# COMPACT_ATOMS: atom_id res chain seq x y z
N ILE A 1 13.57 -3.31 -21.92
CA ILE A 1 14.62 -2.41 -21.39
C ILE A 1 14.48 -2.42 -19.87
N GLY A 2 15.54 -2.87 -19.19
CA GLY A 2 15.51 -3.32 -17.80
C GLY A 2 15.12 -2.22 -16.82
N MET A 3 14.19 -2.54 -15.92
CA MET A 3 14.07 -1.80 -14.67
C MET A 3 15.26 -2.19 -13.80
N PRO A 4 16.08 -1.21 -13.34
CA PRO A 4 17.21 -1.50 -12.47
C PRO A 4 16.71 -2.17 -11.18
N ALA A 5 17.40 -3.24 -10.77
CA ALA A 5 17.22 -3.90 -9.49
C ALA A 5 17.46 -2.86 -8.39
N GLY A 6 16.40 -2.44 -7.70
CA GLY A 6 16.44 -1.36 -6.71
C GLY A 6 15.09 -0.68 -6.40
N GLN A 7 13.98 -1.10 -7.03
CA GLN A 7 12.64 -0.55 -6.76
C GLN A 7 11.63 -1.62 -6.32
N LEU A 8 12.07 -2.58 -5.50
CA LEU A 8 11.12 -3.42 -4.77
C LEU A 8 10.68 -2.66 -3.53
N SER A 9 9.46 -2.12 -3.59
CA SER A 9 8.69 -1.58 -2.48
C SER A 9 9.22 -0.28 -1.87
N ARG A 10 8.56 0.84 -2.18
CA ARG A 10 8.57 2.00 -1.27
C ARG A 10 7.80 1.59 -0.02
N LEU A 11 8.49 1.05 0.98
CA LEU A 11 7.90 0.82 2.30
C LEU A 11 7.55 2.19 2.90
N VAL A 12 6.26 2.51 3.01
CA VAL A 12 5.85 3.68 3.79
C VAL A 12 5.95 3.29 5.25
N GLY A 13 7.13 3.52 5.85
CA GLY A 13 7.32 3.39 7.29
C GLY A 13 6.87 4.66 7.97
N GLN A 14 6.13 4.55 9.08
CA GLN A 14 5.86 5.70 9.95
C GLN A 14 6.76 5.64 11.17
N ALA A 15 7.42 6.74 11.47
CA ALA A 15 8.35 6.88 12.57
C ALA A 15 7.85 7.91 13.60
N MET A 16 7.93 7.62 14.90
CA MET A 16 7.63 8.58 15.98
C MET A 16 8.89 8.96 16.75
N SER A 17 9.12 10.25 17.01
CA SER A 17 10.26 10.76 17.82
C SER A 17 9.81 11.28 19.19
N GLY A 18 10.65 11.15 20.23
CA GLY A 18 10.34 11.53 21.61
C GLY A 18 10.51 13.03 21.91
N GLY A 19 9.74 13.55 22.88
CA GLY A 19 9.72 14.98 23.27
C GLY A 19 8.54 15.81 22.73
N GLY A 20 7.51 15.11 22.24
CA GLY A 20 6.37 15.64 21.49
C GLY A 20 6.23 14.77 20.24
N ALA A 21 5.33 13.78 20.28
CA ALA A 21 5.25 12.76 19.23
C ALA A 21 5.00 13.42 17.86
N ARG A 22 6.02 13.40 17.00
CA ARG A 22 5.92 13.83 15.61
C ARG A 22 5.93 12.59 14.73
N MET A 23 4.85 12.38 14.01
CA MET A 23 4.76 11.34 13.00
C MET A 23 5.47 11.82 11.73
N ALA A 24 6.34 10.99 11.19
CA ALA A 24 6.95 11.23 9.90
C ALA A 24 6.89 9.96 9.05
N SER A 25 6.58 10.14 7.77
CA SER A 25 6.61 9.08 6.78
C SER A 25 7.98 9.05 6.09
N TRP A 26 8.46 7.85 5.78
CA TRP A 26 9.70 7.65 5.05
C TRP A 26 9.55 6.56 3.99
N GLU A 27 10.29 6.70 2.88
CA GLU A 27 10.37 5.75 1.77
C GLU A 27 11.46 4.69 2.01
N GLY A 28 11.17 3.79 2.93
CA GLY A 28 11.29 2.36 2.79
C GLY A 28 12.52 1.59 2.33
N ASP A 29 13.73 2.10 2.38
CA ASP A 29 14.93 1.25 2.33
C ASP A 29 15.33 0.70 3.72
N PRO A 30 15.07 -0.57 4.09
CA PRO A 30 15.41 -1.07 5.42
C PRO A 30 16.90 -0.91 5.78
N SER A 31 17.81 -0.88 4.81
CA SER A 31 19.24 -0.58 5.07
C SER A 31 19.48 0.87 5.55
N GLY A 32 18.56 1.78 5.26
CA GLY A 32 18.53 3.15 5.77
C GLY A 32 18.23 3.27 7.27
N ILE A 33 17.58 2.25 7.87
CA ILE A 33 17.23 2.23 9.30
C ILE A 33 18.51 2.21 10.17
N GLY A 34 19.54 1.47 9.75
CA GLY A 34 20.82 1.39 10.46
C GLY A 34 21.77 2.58 10.22
N SER A 35 21.57 3.34 9.13
CA SER A 35 22.45 4.45 8.73
C SER A 35 21.85 5.84 8.96
N GLY A 36 20.57 5.94 9.39
CA GLY A 36 19.86 7.21 9.52
C GLY A 36 19.55 7.89 8.18
N ALA A 37 19.73 7.19 7.06
CA ALA A 37 19.50 7.73 5.73
C ALA A 37 17.99 7.72 5.40
N GLY A 38 17.34 8.86 5.63
CA GLY A 38 15.98 9.16 5.18
C GLY A 38 14.88 8.94 6.23
N ALA A 39 15.06 8.06 7.21
CA ALA A 39 14.18 8.03 8.38
C ALA A 39 14.57 9.20 9.31
N PRO A 40 13.63 9.96 9.89
CA PRO A 40 13.97 11.02 10.83
C PRO A 40 14.58 10.39 12.07
N SER A 41 15.91 10.45 12.14
CA SER A 41 16.64 10.14 13.36
C SER A 41 16.58 11.34 14.30
N PRO A 42 16.30 11.15 15.59
CA PRO A 42 15.99 9.86 16.22
C PRO A 42 14.52 9.46 16.00
N PHE A 43 14.28 8.19 15.64
CA PHE A 43 12.95 7.57 15.73
C PHE A 43 12.92 6.54 16.86
N ALA A 44 11.80 6.46 17.56
CA ALA A 44 11.57 5.55 18.69
C ALA A 44 10.74 4.32 18.31
N VAL A 45 9.82 4.45 17.34
CA VAL A 45 8.93 3.37 16.88
C VAL A 45 8.78 3.46 15.37
N VAL A 46 8.81 2.31 14.67
CA VAL A 46 8.56 2.22 13.22
C VAL A 46 7.40 1.26 12.95
N TYR A 47 6.41 1.71 12.16
CA TYR A 47 5.38 0.83 11.60
C TYR A 47 5.85 0.28 10.26
N LEU A 48 5.86 -1.05 10.12
CA LEU A 48 6.27 -1.75 8.90
C LEU A 48 5.21 -2.80 8.51
N ALA A 49 5.10 -3.09 7.22
CA ALA A 49 4.34 -4.24 6.75
C ALA A 49 4.95 -5.55 7.28
N ASP A 50 4.12 -6.54 7.60
CA ASP A 50 4.53 -7.77 8.31
C ASP A 50 5.77 -8.46 7.73
N SER A 51 5.81 -8.65 6.40
CA SER A 51 6.95 -9.28 5.73
C SER A 51 8.25 -8.47 5.87
N SER A 52 8.15 -7.15 5.82
CA SER A 52 9.30 -6.25 5.95
C SER A 52 9.74 -6.11 7.39
N ALA A 53 8.78 -6.09 8.32
CA ALA A 53 9.03 -6.12 9.75
C ALA A 53 9.76 -7.42 10.13
N THR A 54 9.29 -8.57 9.62
CA THR A 54 9.92 -9.88 9.82
C THR A 54 11.35 -9.91 9.30
N LEU A 55 11.60 -9.39 8.09
CA LEU A 55 12.95 -9.31 7.53
C LEU A 55 13.85 -8.36 8.34
N ALA A 56 13.35 -7.18 8.72
CA ALA A 56 14.10 -6.24 9.56
C ALA A 56 14.43 -6.85 10.93
N CYS A 57 13.51 -7.62 11.51
CA CYS A 57 13.72 -8.36 12.75
C CYS A 57 14.81 -9.42 12.62
N ARG A 58 14.69 -10.29 11.61
CA ARG A 58 15.64 -11.37 11.34
C ARG A 58 17.04 -10.82 11.06
N ASN A 59 17.12 -9.67 10.40
CA ASN A 59 18.37 -9.00 10.07
C ASN A 59 18.90 -8.08 11.19
N ARG A 60 18.29 -8.12 12.40
CA ARG A 60 18.70 -7.33 13.59
C ARG A 60 18.74 -5.82 13.36
N LEU A 61 17.84 -5.29 12.52
CA LEU A 61 17.68 -3.86 12.28
C LEU A 61 16.73 -3.18 13.29
N LEU A 62 16.03 -3.98 14.11
CA LEU A 62 15.08 -3.51 15.12
C LEU A 62 15.48 -4.01 16.51
N LEU A 63 15.29 -3.16 17.51
CA LEU A 63 15.47 -3.51 18.92
C LEU A 63 14.24 -4.28 19.43
N ALA A 64 14.45 -5.16 20.42
CA ALA A 64 13.35 -5.76 21.16
C ALA A 64 12.55 -4.65 21.88
N LEU A 65 11.23 -4.73 21.81
CA LEU A 65 10.35 -3.69 22.37
C LEU A 65 10.44 -3.63 23.90
N HIS A 66 10.67 -4.78 24.56
CA HIS A 66 10.89 -4.88 26.01
C HIS A 66 11.98 -5.92 26.33
N PRO A 67 12.79 -5.70 27.39
CA PRO A 67 13.68 -6.73 27.91
C PRO A 67 12.89 -7.94 28.38
N GLY A 68 13.15 -9.12 27.82
CA GLY A 68 12.54 -10.39 28.24
C GLY A 68 11.29 -10.85 27.46
N GLU A 69 10.85 -10.11 26.43
CA GLU A 69 9.87 -10.62 25.46
C GLU A 69 10.57 -11.28 24.26
N ASP A 70 10.04 -12.40 23.78
CA ASP A 70 10.52 -13.09 22.57
C ASP A 70 10.02 -12.36 21.32
N GLY A 71 10.72 -11.31 20.88
CA GLY A 71 10.49 -10.72 19.56
C GLY A 71 10.73 -9.21 19.47
N CYS A 72 11.00 -8.74 18.26
CA CYS A 72 11.18 -7.33 17.96
C CYS A 72 9.95 -6.69 17.29
N LEU A 73 8.85 -7.45 17.15
CA LEU A 73 7.65 -7.06 16.43
C LEU A 73 6.42 -7.10 17.34
N ARG A 74 5.52 -6.15 17.15
CA ARG A 74 4.18 -6.17 17.74
C ARG A 74 3.16 -5.88 16.65
N ALA A 75 2.12 -6.72 16.59
CA ALA A 75 1.03 -6.53 15.66
C ALA A 75 0.38 -5.15 15.89
N ALA A 76 0.33 -4.35 14.84
CA ALA A 76 -0.46 -3.12 14.78
C ALA A 76 -1.74 -3.39 13.97
N PRO A 77 -2.82 -2.59 14.15
CA PRO A 77 -4.00 -2.69 13.30
C PRO A 77 -3.62 -2.61 11.82
N GLY A 78 -4.00 -3.63 11.05
CA GLY A 78 -3.73 -3.68 9.62
C GLY A 78 -4.55 -2.65 8.84
N GLN A 79 -4.04 -2.25 7.69
CA GLN A 79 -4.77 -1.45 6.72
C GLN A 79 -5.39 -2.37 5.66
N SER A 80 -6.71 -2.31 5.49
CA SER A 80 -7.39 -2.97 4.38
C SER A 80 -7.56 -1.97 3.24
N LEU A 81 -7.06 -2.32 2.05
CA LEU A 81 -7.40 -1.57 0.83
C LEU A 81 -8.85 -1.87 0.47
N VAL A 82 -9.60 -0.82 0.13
CA VAL A 82 -10.97 -0.90 -0.36
C VAL A 82 -11.13 -0.03 -1.62
N PRO A 83 -12.00 -0.39 -2.57
CA PRO A 83 -12.39 0.52 -3.62
C PRO A 83 -13.31 1.61 -3.04
N ALA A 84 -12.90 2.87 -3.18
CA ALA A 84 -13.69 4.04 -2.81
C ALA A 84 -14.02 4.86 -4.05
N ALA A 85 -15.29 5.24 -4.23
CA ALA A 85 -15.75 6.03 -5.38
C ALA A 85 -16.21 7.43 -4.93
N HIS A 86 -16.13 8.41 -5.82
CA HIS A 86 -16.54 9.77 -5.52
C HIS A 86 -18.07 9.82 -5.31
N PRO A 87 -18.57 10.19 -4.09
CA PRO A 87 -19.95 9.94 -3.68
C PRO A 87 -21.01 10.68 -4.52
N ARG A 88 -20.64 11.82 -5.13
CA ARG A 88 -21.54 12.60 -6.01
C ARG A 88 -21.40 12.33 -7.51
N ARG A 89 -20.39 11.56 -7.92
CA ARG A 89 -20.07 11.33 -9.35
C ARG A 89 -20.27 9.88 -9.77
N SER A 90 -20.43 8.98 -8.82
CA SER A 90 -20.53 7.55 -9.09
C SER A 90 -21.29 6.82 -7.98
N PRO A 91 -21.95 5.70 -8.32
CA PRO A 91 -22.54 4.83 -7.31
C PRO A 91 -21.48 4.21 -6.39
N ALA A 92 -21.89 3.51 -5.34
CA ALA A 92 -20.96 2.71 -4.55
C ALA A 92 -20.35 1.57 -5.41
N PRO A 93 -19.04 1.32 -5.33
CA PRO A 93 -18.40 0.21 -6.04
C PRO A 93 -18.86 -1.14 -5.48
N GLN A 94 -19.08 -2.10 -6.38
CA GLN A 94 -19.47 -3.47 -6.05
C GLN A 94 -18.25 -4.38 -6.19
N GLY A 95 -17.28 -4.19 -5.31
CA GLY A 95 -16.01 -4.93 -5.31
C GLY A 95 -15.01 -4.47 -6.36
N TRP A 96 -13.92 -5.24 -6.51
CA TRP A 96 -12.72 -4.83 -7.25
C TRP A 96 -12.92 -4.70 -8.76
N SER A 97 -13.86 -5.43 -9.35
CA SER A 97 -14.21 -5.32 -10.77
C SER A 97 -14.67 -3.91 -11.16
N SER A 98 -15.23 -3.15 -10.21
CA SER A 98 -15.72 -1.78 -10.43
C SER A 98 -14.61 -0.82 -10.86
N LEU A 99 -13.35 -1.08 -10.46
CA LEU A 99 -12.18 -0.31 -10.91
C LEU A 99 -11.94 -0.45 -12.42
N TRP A 100 -12.36 -1.55 -13.05
CA TRP A 100 -12.20 -1.82 -14.47
C TRP A 100 -13.49 -1.65 -15.29
N ASP A 101 -14.51 -1.01 -14.72
CA ASP A 101 -15.77 -0.69 -15.43
C ASP A 101 -15.84 0.81 -15.78
N PRO A 102 -15.34 1.23 -16.97
CA PRO A 102 -15.36 2.63 -17.37
C PRO A 102 -16.75 3.13 -17.76
N VAL A 103 -17.70 2.22 -18.03
CA VAL A 103 -19.07 2.58 -18.43
C VAL A 103 -19.85 3.01 -17.19
N ARG A 104 -19.81 2.20 -16.13
CA ARG A 104 -20.49 2.51 -14.87
C ARG A 104 -19.77 3.57 -14.06
N PHE A 105 -18.44 3.63 -14.18
CA PHE A 105 -17.59 4.58 -13.48
C PHE A 105 -16.72 5.35 -14.49
N PRO A 106 -17.25 6.35 -15.20
CA PRO A 106 -16.45 7.10 -16.18
C PRO A 106 -15.43 7.99 -15.46
N GLY A 107 -14.13 7.80 -15.74
CA GLY A 107 -13.06 8.64 -15.21
C GLY A 107 -11.76 7.90 -14.89
N ARG A 108 -10.78 8.62 -14.33
CA ARG A 108 -9.48 8.06 -13.95
C ARG A 108 -9.57 7.21 -12.67
N ARG A 109 -8.62 6.31 -12.47
CA ARG A 109 -8.51 5.43 -11.31
C ARG A 109 -7.30 5.77 -10.46
N GLY A 110 -7.40 5.63 -9.14
CA GLY A 110 -6.26 5.75 -8.25
C GLY A 110 -5.78 4.37 -7.78
N LEU A 111 -4.49 4.05 -7.95
CA LEU A 111 -3.88 2.82 -7.44
C LEU A 111 -2.55 3.14 -6.71
N PRO A 112 -2.15 2.33 -5.71
CA PRO A 112 -0.90 2.52 -5.01
C PRO A 112 0.29 2.40 -5.96
N ARG A 113 1.30 3.24 -5.77
CA ARG A 113 2.61 3.08 -6.42
C ARG A 113 3.46 2.03 -5.69
N ASP A 114 2.89 0.87 -5.44
CA ASP A 114 3.55 -0.29 -4.86
C ASP A 114 2.96 -1.55 -5.52
N PRO A 115 3.78 -2.53 -5.93
CA PRO A 115 3.26 -3.80 -6.47
C PRO A 115 2.39 -4.54 -5.45
N ARG A 116 2.68 -4.42 -4.15
CA ARG A 116 1.86 -4.99 -3.08
C ARG A 116 0.52 -4.26 -2.99
N GLY A 117 -0.54 -5.03 -2.89
CA GLY A 117 -1.91 -4.53 -3.02
C GLY A 117 -2.32 -4.30 -4.48
N THR A 118 -1.45 -3.77 -5.35
CA THR A 118 -1.81 -3.48 -6.75
C THR A 118 -2.00 -4.76 -7.57
N LEU A 119 -1.12 -5.75 -7.44
CA LEU A 119 -1.22 -7.00 -8.19
C LEU A 119 -2.40 -7.85 -7.72
N GLU A 120 -2.63 -7.89 -6.41
CA GLU A 120 -3.76 -8.57 -5.77
C GLU A 120 -5.08 -7.96 -6.23
N VAL A 121 -5.19 -6.62 -6.24
CA VAL A 121 -6.38 -5.91 -6.74
C VAL A 121 -6.62 -6.19 -8.22
N ALA A 122 -5.57 -6.25 -9.04
CA ALA A 122 -5.69 -6.59 -10.45
C ALA A 122 -6.27 -8.00 -10.64
N LEU A 123 -5.77 -9.01 -9.92
CA LEU A 123 -6.28 -10.38 -9.99
C LEU A 123 -7.71 -10.50 -9.44
N LEU A 124 -8.03 -9.82 -8.35
CA LEU A 124 -9.39 -9.76 -7.79
C LEU A 124 -10.38 -9.14 -8.78
N ALA A 125 -9.98 -8.06 -9.45
CA ALA A 125 -10.80 -7.44 -10.49
C ALA A 125 -10.91 -8.29 -11.77
N ASP A 126 -10.03 -9.27 -11.94
CA ASP A 126 -10.06 -10.27 -13.01
C ASP A 126 -10.78 -11.57 -12.58
N GLY A 127 -11.45 -11.56 -11.43
CA GLY A 127 -12.30 -12.64 -10.95
C GLY A 127 -11.57 -13.79 -10.26
N VAL A 128 -10.28 -13.65 -9.96
CA VAL A 128 -9.55 -14.64 -9.17
C VAL A 128 -10.11 -14.69 -7.74
N PRO A 129 -10.46 -15.88 -7.21
CA PRO A 129 -10.92 -16.00 -5.83
C PRO A 129 -9.86 -15.51 -4.84
N PRO A 130 -10.25 -14.85 -3.74
CA PRO A 130 -9.30 -14.39 -2.71
C PRO A 130 -8.35 -15.48 -2.19
N SER A 131 -8.81 -16.72 -2.09
CA SER A 131 -8.01 -17.88 -1.67
C SER A 131 -6.88 -18.27 -2.65
N ASP A 132 -6.96 -17.79 -3.89
CA ASP A 132 -6.11 -18.26 -4.99
C ASP A 132 -5.10 -17.20 -5.42
N ILE A 133 -5.25 -15.95 -4.97
CA ILE A 133 -4.40 -14.82 -5.37
C ILE A 133 -2.92 -15.12 -5.19
N TYR A 134 -2.50 -15.52 -3.99
CA TYR A 134 -1.09 -15.74 -3.71
C TYR A 134 -0.55 -16.96 -4.48
N ARG A 135 -1.35 -18.01 -4.66
CA ARG A 135 -0.99 -19.16 -5.52
C ARG A 135 -0.77 -18.74 -6.96
N GLN A 136 -1.55 -17.78 -7.47
CA GLN A 136 -1.36 -17.23 -8.82
C GLN A 136 -0.08 -16.38 -8.88
N LEU A 137 0.15 -15.52 -7.89
CA LEU A 137 1.33 -14.63 -7.84
C LEU A 137 2.66 -15.36 -7.66
N GLU A 138 2.64 -16.60 -7.19
CA GLU A 138 3.82 -17.48 -7.15
C GLU A 138 4.26 -17.99 -8.54
N THR A 139 3.40 -17.87 -9.56
CA THR A 139 3.68 -18.37 -10.91
C THR A 139 3.96 -17.24 -11.90
N PRO A 140 4.86 -17.45 -12.89
CA PRO A 140 5.06 -16.46 -13.96
C PRO A 140 3.77 -16.13 -14.73
N ALA A 141 2.94 -17.15 -15.01
CA ALA A 141 1.70 -16.97 -15.74
C ALA A 141 0.66 -16.11 -14.97
N GLY A 142 0.59 -16.26 -13.64
CA GLY A 142 -0.28 -15.44 -12.80
C GLY A 142 0.22 -14.00 -12.66
N LEU A 143 1.53 -13.79 -12.60
CA LEU A 143 2.12 -12.44 -12.66
C LEU A 143 1.81 -11.76 -14.00
N ASP A 144 2.00 -12.46 -15.12
CA ASP A 144 1.69 -11.93 -16.45
C ASP A 144 0.21 -11.58 -16.57
N ARG A 145 -0.68 -12.39 -15.98
CA ARG A 145 -2.12 -12.12 -15.91
C ARG A 145 -2.41 -10.81 -15.17
N ALA A 146 -1.79 -10.59 -14.01
CA ALA A 146 -1.94 -9.37 -13.24
C ALA A 146 -1.44 -8.14 -14.03
N PHE A 147 -0.26 -8.24 -14.66
CA PHE A 147 0.29 -7.14 -15.46
C PHE A 147 -0.56 -6.82 -16.69
N ARG A 148 -1.06 -7.82 -17.41
CA ARG A 148 -2.00 -7.59 -18.53
C ARG A 148 -3.26 -6.86 -18.08
N ARG A 149 -3.78 -7.18 -16.90
CA ARG A 149 -4.95 -6.50 -16.34
C ARG A 149 -4.63 -5.04 -16.00
N LEU A 150 -3.45 -4.76 -15.46
CA LEU A 150 -2.98 -3.40 -15.21
C LEU A 150 -2.73 -2.62 -16.51
N ASP A 151 -2.23 -3.26 -17.57
CA ASP A 151 -1.99 -2.64 -18.88
C ASP A 151 -3.27 -2.02 -19.46
N GLN A 152 -4.40 -2.70 -19.31
CA GLN A 152 -5.70 -2.23 -19.80
C GLN A 152 -6.11 -0.88 -19.19
N LEU A 153 -5.70 -0.62 -17.95
CA LEU A 153 -6.10 0.57 -17.20
C LEU A 153 -4.98 1.63 -17.14
N ARG A 154 -3.72 1.25 -17.40
CA ARG A 154 -2.51 2.07 -17.27
C ARG A 154 -2.65 3.55 -17.68
N PRO A 155 -3.16 3.91 -18.88
CA PRO A 155 -3.26 5.32 -19.27
C PRO A 155 -4.23 6.14 -18.39
N TYR A 156 -5.14 5.47 -17.70
CA TYR A 156 -6.16 6.08 -16.85
C TYR A 156 -5.84 6.02 -15.35
N ILE A 157 -4.66 5.50 -14.96
CA ILE A 157 -4.25 5.41 -13.55
C ILE A 157 -3.56 6.69 -13.08
N ALA A 158 -3.94 7.19 -11.92
CA ALA A 158 -3.18 8.11 -11.09
C ALA A 158 -2.50 7.33 -9.96
N TRP A 159 -1.17 7.28 -9.99
CA TRP A 159 -0.38 6.54 -9.01
C TRP A 159 -0.15 7.37 -7.74
N TRP A 160 -0.75 6.95 -6.63
CA TRP A 160 -0.59 7.61 -5.33
C TRP A 160 0.51 6.95 -4.49
N SER A 161 1.18 7.73 -3.64
CA SER A 161 2.26 7.27 -2.75
C SER A 161 1.92 7.40 -1.26
N SER A 162 0.80 8.05 -0.90
CA SER A 162 0.28 8.05 0.47
C SER A 162 -1.24 7.92 0.50
N PRO A 163 -1.84 7.39 1.59
CA PRO A 163 -3.29 7.33 1.76
C PRO A 163 -3.95 8.70 1.70
N ALA A 164 -3.31 9.74 2.25
CA ALA A 164 -3.80 11.12 2.17
C ALA A 164 -3.86 11.63 0.72
N GLN A 165 -2.84 11.32 -0.10
CA GLN A 165 -2.85 11.66 -1.52
C GLN A 165 -3.98 10.93 -2.28
N ALA A 166 -4.23 9.67 -1.95
CA ALA A 166 -5.32 8.89 -2.55
C ALA A 166 -6.69 9.57 -2.32
N MET A 167 -6.95 10.00 -1.08
CA MET A 167 -8.21 10.68 -0.73
C MET A 167 -8.29 12.08 -1.35
N GLU A 168 -7.17 12.80 -1.44
CA GLU A 168 -7.17 14.11 -2.08
C GLU A 168 -7.47 14.04 -3.57
N LEU A 169 -6.92 13.05 -4.29
CA LEU A 169 -7.24 12.79 -5.69
C LEU A 169 -8.74 12.51 -5.87
N LEU A 170 -9.33 11.73 -4.96
CA LEU A 170 -10.76 11.42 -4.98
C LEU A 170 -11.60 12.67 -4.67
N ARG A 171 -11.24 13.44 -3.63
CA ARG A 171 -11.97 14.65 -3.19
C ARG A 171 -11.96 15.73 -4.25
N ARG A 172 -10.84 15.92 -4.94
CA ARG A 172 -10.72 16.87 -6.07
C ARG A 172 -11.46 16.41 -7.32
N GLY A 173 -11.78 15.12 -7.42
CA GLY A 173 -12.35 14.53 -8.63
C GLY A 173 -11.31 14.30 -9.73
N ASP A 174 -10.02 14.32 -9.41
CA ASP A 174 -8.94 13.96 -10.35
C ASP A 174 -9.02 12.46 -10.70
N VAL A 175 -9.60 11.65 -9.81
CA VAL A 175 -10.02 10.25 -10.03
C VAL A 175 -11.47 10.07 -9.62
N VAL A 176 -12.18 9.16 -10.28
CA VAL A 176 -13.56 8.81 -9.94
C VAL A 176 -13.64 7.66 -8.93
N MET A 177 -12.60 6.82 -8.89
CA MET A 177 -12.48 5.70 -7.96
C MET A 177 -11.01 5.45 -7.61
N VAL A 178 -10.73 5.08 -6.36
CA VAL A 178 -9.39 4.81 -5.85
C VAL A 178 -9.39 3.52 -5.04
N ALA A 179 -8.36 2.68 -5.19
CA ALA A 179 -8.04 1.69 -4.17
C ALA A 179 -7.25 2.42 -3.07
N ALA A 180 -7.82 2.54 -1.88
CA ALA A 180 -7.22 3.25 -0.75
C ALA A 180 -7.47 2.50 0.56
N PRO A 181 -6.63 2.72 1.59
CA PRO A 181 -6.94 2.21 2.93
C PRO A 181 -8.30 2.71 3.42
N ALA A 182 -9.09 1.81 4.01
CA ALA A 182 -10.37 2.16 4.63
C ALA A 182 -10.21 3.10 5.84
N ARG A 183 -8.99 3.17 6.40
CA ARG A 183 -8.65 3.99 7.58
C ARG A 183 -7.40 4.82 7.34
N ASP A 184 -7.36 5.99 7.95
CA ASP A 184 -6.16 6.83 7.97
C ASP A 184 -5.06 6.26 8.88
N ALA A 185 -3.91 6.93 8.89
CA ALA A 185 -2.77 6.57 9.73
C ALA A 185 -3.13 6.60 11.23
N GLU A 186 -4.14 7.37 11.60
CA GLU A 186 -4.68 7.54 12.94
C GLU A 186 -5.85 6.59 13.25
N GLY A 187 -6.15 5.63 12.36
CA GLY A 187 -7.19 4.61 12.52
C GLY A 187 -8.63 5.12 12.31
N ARG A 188 -8.82 6.37 11.90
CA ARG A 188 -10.12 6.97 11.60
C ARG A 188 -10.60 6.47 10.25
N VAL A 189 -11.90 6.30 10.11
CA VAL A 189 -12.51 5.87 8.85
C VAL A 189 -12.34 6.97 7.81
N MET A 190 -11.72 6.62 6.68
CA MET A 190 -11.69 7.46 5.48
C MET A 190 -13.03 7.28 4.79
N ALA A 191 -13.99 8.14 5.16
CA ALA A 191 -15.41 8.08 4.79
C ALA A 191 -15.70 7.85 3.30
#